data_AF-A0A0H4WMG4-F1
#
_entry.id   AF-A0A0H4WMG4-F1
#
_cell.length_a   1.000
_cell.length_b   1.000
_cell.length_c   1.000
_cell.angle_alpha   90.00
_cell.angle_beta   90.00
_cell.angle_gamma   90.00
#
_symmetry.space_group_name_H-M   'P 1'
#
loop_
_entity.id
_entity.type
_entity.pdbx_description
1 polymer ?
#
loop_
_entity_poly.entity_id
_entity_poly.type
_entity_poly.pdbx_seq_one_letter_code
_entity_poly.pdbx_strand_id
1 'polypeptide(L)'
;MGGFVAALACVTAPATALAESQVPQELQAGFSLVECVMGSQNQRYTPPINLASQEVYVSGTGQYSSCIDLMNQNINYGNFTLEGLGSASCVLASIPTRNVVTWNDGSQSIIEFVGGLDVKPLGQSVVTTLGRVASGRYENALAIKTIVLTNIPGIPQCLSSGVEFSSGPVSLTLLRLF
;
A
#
# COMPACT_ATOMS: atom_id res chain seq x y z
N MET A 1 45.59 18.20 -69.98
CA MET A 1 44.92 19.53 -69.98
C MET A 1 43.43 19.22 -69.97
N GLY A 2 42.75 19.08 -68.83
CA GLY A 2 42.40 20.15 -67.91
C GLY A 2 40.87 20.36 -68.02
N GLY A 3 40.14 20.36 -66.90
CA GLY A 3 38.72 20.77 -66.88
C GLY A 3 37.83 19.98 -65.92
N PHE A 4 37.66 20.52 -64.72
CA PHE A 4 36.69 20.12 -63.69
C PHE A 4 35.24 20.40 -64.11
N VAL A 5 34.30 19.52 -63.75
CA VAL A 5 32.88 19.89 -63.53
C VAL A 5 32.41 19.25 -62.22
N ALA A 6 31.97 20.11 -61.30
CA ALA A 6 31.54 19.78 -59.95
C ALA A 6 30.12 19.19 -59.95
N ALA A 7 29.92 18.09 -59.21
CA ALA A 7 28.59 17.54 -58.90
C ALA A 7 28.27 17.79 -57.42
N LEU A 8 27.13 18.45 -57.18
CA LEU A 8 26.59 18.76 -55.86
C LEU A 8 26.38 17.48 -55.04
N ALA A 9 26.93 17.44 -53.83
CA ALA A 9 26.64 16.43 -52.83
C ALA A 9 25.35 16.78 -52.08
N CYS A 10 24.30 15.96 -52.24
CA CYS A 10 23.15 15.95 -51.34
C CYS A 10 23.56 15.22 -50.06
N VAL A 11 23.77 15.96 -48.97
CA VAL A 11 24.02 15.38 -47.64
C VAL A 11 22.69 14.94 -47.06
N THR A 12 22.39 13.64 -47.12
CA THR A 12 21.29 13.05 -46.35
C THR A 12 21.77 12.78 -44.93
N ALA A 13 21.29 13.55 -43.96
CA ALA A 13 21.53 13.28 -42.55
C ALA A 13 20.79 12.00 -42.12
N PRO A 14 21.44 11.05 -41.42
CA PRO A 14 20.74 9.93 -40.83
C PRO A 14 19.91 10.42 -39.64
N ALA A 15 18.62 10.09 -39.65
CA ALA A 15 17.75 10.26 -38.49
C ALA A 15 18.30 9.40 -37.34
N THR A 16 18.89 10.03 -36.33
CA THR A 16 19.23 9.39 -35.07
C THR A 16 17.94 8.97 -34.38
N ALA A 17 17.63 7.67 -34.45
CA ALA A 17 16.61 7.05 -33.63
C ALA A 17 16.95 7.29 -32.16
N LEU A 18 16.06 7.98 -31.44
CA LEU A 18 16.10 8.03 -29.99
C LEU A 18 15.86 6.60 -29.50
N ALA A 19 16.88 6.01 -28.91
CA ALA A 19 16.75 4.74 -28.20
C ALA A 19 15.74 4.94 -27.07
N GLU A 20 14.53 4.41 -27.26
CA GLU A 20 13.56 4.23 -26.20
C GLU A 20 14.22 3.33 -25.16
N SER A 21 14.39 3.86 -23.95
CA SER A 21 14.94 3.11 -22.84
C SER A 21 13.93 2.03 -22.46
N GLN A 22 14.07 0.85 -23.07
CA GLN A 22 13.32 -0.34 -22.73
C GLN A 22 13.83 -0.83 -21.37
N VAL A 23 13.21 -0.36 -20.29
CA VAL A 23 13.34 -0.99 -18.98
C VAL A 23 12.87 -2.44 -19.15
N PRO A 24 13.69 -3.46 -18.81
CA PRO A 24 13.29 -4.86 -18.95
C PRO A 24 12.01 -5.14 -18.14
N GLN A 25 10.92 -5.49 -18.82
CA GLN A 25 9.62 -5.85 -18.23
C GLN A 25 9.63 -7.20 -17.47
N GLU A 26 10.76 -7.91 -17.42
CA GLU A 26 10.83 -9.27 -16.87
C GLU A 26 10.77 -9.36 -15.34
N LEU A 27 10.83 -8.26 -14.59
CA LEU A 27 10.64 -8.31 -13.12
C LEU A 27 9.16 -8.27 -12.69
N GLN A 28 8.20 -8.10 -13.61
CA GLN A 28 6.85 -7.64 -13.27
C GLN A 28 5.74 -8.71 -13.29
N ALA A 29 6.01 -9.97 -13.63
CA ALA A 29 4.94 -10.96 -13.86
C ALA A 29 4.96 -12.23 -12.98
N GLY A 30 5.91 -12.38 -12.04
CA GLY A 30 6.10 -13.65 -11.31
C GLY A 30 5.75 -13.65 -9.81
N PHE A 31 5.56 -12.48 -9.19
CA PHE A 31 5.58 -12.37 -7.73
C PHE A 31 4.27 -11.93 -7.09
N SER A 32 3.39 -11.25 -7.83
CA SER A 32 2.14 -10.75 -7.28
C SER A 32 1.07 -11.83 -7.29
N LEU A 33 0.53 -12.16 -6.11
CA LEU A 33 -0.55 -13.13 -5.92
C LEU A 33 -1.90 -12.44 -6.01
N VAL A 34 -2.05 -11.34 -5.28
CA VAL A 34 -3.30 -10.56 -5.22
C VAL A 34 -2.97 -9.08 -5.19
N GLU A 35 -3.72 -8.31 -6.00
CA GLU A 35 -3.69 -6.85 -5.97
C GLU A 35 -5.09 -6.30 -5.74
N CYS A 36 -5.25 -5.57 -4.64
CA CYS A 36 -6.46 -4.83 -4.33
C CYS A 36 -6.14 -3.33 -4.30
N VAL A 37 -6.40 -2.65 -5.41
CA VAL A 37 -6.05 -1.22 -5.57
C VAL A 37 -7.03 -0.26 -4.87
N MET A 38 -8.26 -0.70 -4.63
CA MET A 38 -9.30 0.06 -3.95
C MET A 38 -9.84 -0.71 -2.76
N GLY A 39 -10.18 0.05 -1.72
CA GLY A 39 -10.76 -0.44 -0.49
C GLY A 39 -11.04 0.70 0.47
N SER A 40 -11.64 0.37 1.61
CA SER A 40 -11.84 1.29 2.72
C SER A 40 -11.54 0.63 4.05
N GLN A 41 -11.09 1.42 5.01
CA GLN A 41 -10.82 0.99 6.37
C GLN A 41 -11.36 2.02 7.35
N ASN A 42 -11.92 1.53 8.45
CA ASN A 42 -12.32 2.29 9.62
C ASN A 42 -11.61 1.71 10.84
N GLN A 43 -11.09 2.55 11.72
CA GLN A 43 -10.42 2.10 12.94
C GLN A 43 -10.65 3.03 14.12
N ARG A 44 -10.63 2.44 15.31
CA ARG A 44 -10.79 3.09 16.61
C ARG A 44 -9.54 2.89 17.46
N TYR A 45 -9.19 3.91 18.23
CA TYR A 45 -8.10 3.91 19.20
C TYR A 45 -8.65 4.00 20.62
N THR A 46 -8.18 3.10 21.49
CA THR A 46 -8.55 3.06 22.91
C THR A 46 -7.27 2.97 23.76
N PRO A 47 -6.91 4.00 24.54
CA PRO A 47 -7.54 5.32 24.63
C PRO A 47 -7.39 6.16 23.34
N PRO A 48 -8.15 7.26 23.17
CA PRO A 48 -7.98 8.20 22.06
C PRO A 48 -6.53 8.71 21.98
N ILE A 49 -5.94 8.77 20.78
CA ILE A 49 -4.55 9.25 20.61
C ILE A 49 -4.47 10.76 20.81
N ASN A 50 -3.42 11.21 21.50
CA ASN A 50 -3.14 12.62 21.78
C ASN A 50 -1.79 13.03 21.17
N LEU A 51 -1.32 14.26 21.43
CA LEU A 51 0.04 14.66 21.06
C LEU A 51 1.12 13.85 21.78
N ALA A 52 0.91 13.48 23.05
CA ALA A 52 1.83 12.63 23.79
C ALA A 52 1.69 11.18 23.31
N SER A 53 2.82 10.53 23.03
CA SER A 53 2.83 9.11 22.70
C SER A 53 2.41 8.29 23.91
N GLN A 54 1.50 7.35 23.71
CA GLN A 54 0.99 6.45 24.74
C GLN A 54 0.69 5.08 24.13
N GLU A 55 0.52 4.07 24.97
CA GLU A 55 0.02 2.78 24.51
C GLU A 55 -1.47 2.89 24.15
N VAL A 56 -1.84 2.36 22.99
CA VAL A 56 -3.22 2.31 22.52
C VAL A 56 -3.54 0.95 21.92
N TYR A 57 -4.75 0.48 22.19
CA TYR A 57 -5.37 -0.60 21.47
C TYR A 57 -6.07 -0.05 20.23
N VAL A 58 -5.72 -0.59 19.05
CA VAL A 58 -6.41 -0.30 17.79
C VAL A 58 -7.33 -1.46 17.43
N SER A 59 -8.54 -1.14 16.97
CA SER A 59 -9.45 -2.12 16.39
C SER A 59 -10.15 -1.51 15.17
N GLY A 60 -10.54 -2.33 14.21
CA GLY A 60 -11.16 -1.80 13.00
C GLY A 60 -11.73 -2.85 12.07
N THR A 61 -12.41 -2.35 11.05
CA THR A 61 -12.97 -3.14 9.96
C THR A 61 -12.67 -2.46 8.63
N GLY A 62 -12.71 -3.23 7.56
CA GLY A 62 -12.55 -2.70 6.22
C GLY A 62 -12.93 -3.69 5.14
N GLN A 63 -12.79 -3.23 3.91
CA GLN A 63 -13.04 -4.01 2.71
C GLN A 63 -12.03 -3.63 1.64
N TYR A 64 -11.48 -4.63 0.98
CA TYR A 64 -10.82 -4.52 -0.31
C TYR A 64 -11.86 -4.80 -1.39
N SER A 65 -12.13 -3.84 -2.29
CA SER A 65 -13.27 -3.89 -3.22
C SER A 65 -12.91 -4.14 -4.67
N SER A 66 -11.62 -4.03 -5.04
CA SER A 66 -11.16 -4.23 -6.42
C SER A 66 -9.94 -5.17 -6.45
N CYS A 67 -10.12 -6.38 -5.94
CA CYS A 67 -9.06 -7.38 -5.90
C CYS A 67 -8.96 -8.13 -7.22
N ILE A 68 -7.74 -8.45 -7.62
CA ILE A 68 -7.44 -9.34 -8.74
C ILE A 68 -6.44 -10.37 -8.21
N ASP A 69 -6.84 -11.64 -8.18
CA ASP A 69 -5.92 -12.77 -7.98
C ASP A 69 -5.34 -13.17 -9.34
N LEU A 70 -4.03 -12.94 -9.50
CA LEU A 70 -3.31 -13.12 -10.75
C LEU A 70 -3.03 -14.60 -11.07
N MET A 71 -3.21 -15.48 -10.09
CA MET A 71 -3.02 -16.93 -10.21
C MET A 71 -4.35 -17.68 -10.32
N ASN A 72 -5.44 -17.13 -9.76
CA ASN A 72 -6.77 -17.72 -9.74
C ASN A 72 -7.86 -16.63 -9.72
N GLN A 73 -8.45 -16.34 -10.87
CA GLN A 73 -9.32 -15.18 -11.15
C GLN A 73 -10.63 -15.08 -10.34
N ASN A 74 -10.85 -15.91 -9.32
CA ASN A 74 -12.08 -15.95 -8.55
C ASN A 74 -12.11 -14.99 -7.35
N ILE A 75 -10.97 -14.37 -7.00
CA ILE A 75 -10.94 -13.38 -5.91
C ILE A 75 -11.13 -11.96 -6.44
N ASN A 76 -12.21 -11.32 -6.01
CA ASN A 76 -12.64 -9.99 -6.48
C ASN A 76 -12.77 -8.97 -5.33
N TYR A 77 -13.00 -9.44 -4.11
CA TYR A 77 -13.05 -8.60 -2.91
C TYR A 77 -12.72 -9.39 -1.65
N GLY A 78 -12.42 -8.69 -0.56
CA GLY A 78 -12.24 -9.29 0.76
C GLY A 78 -12.63 -8.32 1.87
N ASN A 79 -13.42 -8.79 2.83
CA ASN A 79 -13.70 -8.02 4.05
C ASN A 79 -12.65 -8.34 5.10
N PHE A 80 -12.28 -7.39 5.95
CA PHE A 80 -11.32 -7.67 7.00
C PHE A 80 -11.64 -7.01 8.33
N THR A 81 -11.17 -7.64 9.39
CA THR A 81 -11.05 -7.04 10.72
C THR A 81 -9.58 -6.82 11.03
N LEU A 82 -9.29 -5.87 11.92
CA LEU A 82 -7.95 -5.66 12.44
C LEU A 82 -7.97 -5.37 13.94
N GLU A 83 -6.91 -5.79 14.62
CA GLU A 83 -6.65 -5.47 16.01
C GLU A 83 -5.14 -5.37 16.27
N GLY A 84 -4.74 -4.58 17.28
CA GLY A 84 -3.33 -4.43 17.65
C GLY A 84 -3.15 -3.60 18.90
N LEU A 85 -1.99 -3.74 19.53
CA LEU A 85 -1.57 -2.95 20.70
C LEU A 85 -0.19 -2.37 20.40
N GLY A 86 0.00 -1.08 20.64
CA GLY A 86 1.28 -0.43 20.40
C GLY A 86 1.29 1.03 20.81
N SER A 87 2.40 1.72 20.53
CA SER A 87 2.55 3.13 20.88
C SER A 87 2.04 4.02 19.77
N ALA A 88 1.23 5.02 20.10
CA ALA A 88 0.78 6.02 19.15
C ALA A 88 0.55 7.39 19.78
N SER A 89 0.68 8.38 18.92
CA SER A 89 0.33 9.78 19.07
C SER A 89 -0.30 10.27 17.76
N CYS A 90 -0.77 11.51 17.73
CA CYS A 90 -1.21 12.14 16.50
C CYS A 90 -0.11 12.37 15.46
N VAL A 91 1.16 12.32 15.85
CA VAL A 91 2.30 12.63 14.97
C VAL A 91 3.01 11.35 14.51
N LEU A 92 3.04 10.35 15.38
CA LEU A 92 3.77 9.11 15.18
C LEU A 92 3.00 7.92 15.75
N ALA A 93 2.94 6.82 15.00
CA ALA A 93 2.44 5.55 15.51
C ALA A 93 3.35 4.38 15.11
N SER A 94 3.39 3.38 15.96
CA SER A 94 3.99 2.06 15.71
C SER A 94 3.13 1.02 16.41
N ILE A 95 2.15 0.49 15.68
CA ILE A 95 1.19 -0.49 16.18
C ILE A 95 1.24 -1.73 15.28
N PRO A 96 1.85 -2.85 15.71
CA PRO A 96 1.69 -4.10 14.99
C PRO A 96 0.22 -4.52 15.00
N THR A 97 -0.28 -5.04 13.89
CA THR A 97 -1.70 -5.42 13.78
C THR A 97 -1.88 -6.80 13.19
N ARG A 98 -2.85 -7.54 13.74
CA ARG A 98 -3.36 -8.78 13.17
C ARG A 98 -4.61 -8.47 12.37
N ASN A 99 -4.61 -8.83 11.10
CA ASN A 99 -5.74 -8.62 10.19
C ASN A 99 -6.29 -9.98 9.77
N VAL A 100 -7.61 -10.16 9.86
CA VAL A 100 -8.28 -11.36 9.34
C VAL A 100 -9.05 -10.96 8.10
N VAL A 101 -8.62 -11.43 6.94
CA VAL A 101 -9.29 -11.17 5.66
C VAL A 101 -10.16 -12.37 5.32
N THR A 102 -11.45 -12.13 5.08
CA THR A 102 -12.41 -13.09 4.52
C THR A 102 -12.67 -12.72 3.07
N TRP A 103 -12.22 -13.57 2.16
CA TRP A 103 -12.37 -13.37 0.72
C TRP A 103 -13.78 -13.71 0.24
N ASN A 104 -14.13 -13.29 -0.97
CA ASN A 104 -15.45 -13.54 -1.55
C ASN A 104 -15.78 -15.02 -1.81
N ASP A 105 -14.79 -15.90 -1.85
CA ASP A 105 -14.97 -17.35 -1.93
C ASP A 105 -15.16 -18.02 -0.55
N GLY A 106 -15.17 -17.23 0.53
CA GLY A 106 -15.30 -17.68 1.91
C GLY A 106 -13.99 -18.15 2.56
N SER A 107 -12.89 -18.23 1.80
CA SER A 107 -11.57 -18.53 2.36
C SER A 107 -11.05 -17.37 3.21
N GLN A 108 -10.09 -17.65 4.09
CA GLN A 108 -9.52 -16.64 4.99
C GLN A 108 -8.00 -16.56 4.88
N SER A 109 -7.47 -15.35 5.08
CA SER A 109 -6.05 -15.08 5.30
C SER A 109 -5.87 -14.37 6.63
N ILE A 110 -4.96 -14.86 7.47
CA ILE A 110 -4.54 -14.17 8.70
C ILE A 110 -3.22 -13.48 8.38
N ILE A 111 -3.21 -12.15 8.43
CA ILE A 111 -2.05 -11.32 8.09
C ILE A 111 -1.54 -10.62 9.34
N GLU A 112 -0.26 -10.76 9.62
CA GLU A 112 0.42 -10.06 10.70
C GLU A 112 1.26 -8.94 10.10
N PHE A 113 0.87 -7.70 10.36
CA PHE A 113 1.62 -6.50 9.97
C PHE A 113 2.52 -6.07 11.11
N VAL A 114 3.76 -5.73 10.77
CA VAL A 114 4.67 -5.09 11.73
C VAL A 114 4.21 -3.66 12.00
N GLY A 115 4.59 -3.13 13.18
CA GLY A 115 4.45 -1.71 13.44
C GLY A 115 5.36 -0.94 12.48
N GLY A 116 4.80 -0.42 11.39
CA GLY A 116 5.50 0.52 10.51
C GLY A 116 5.70 1.86 11.21
N LEU A 117 6.72 2.63 10.77
CA LEU A 117 6.88 4.01 11.21
C LEU A 117 5.86 4.89 10.47
N ASP A 118 4.75 5.20 11.14
CA ASP A 118 3.67 6.01 10.59
C ASP A 118 3.85 7.48 11.00
N VAL A 119 4.49 8.26 10.12
CA VAL A 119 4.73 9.70 10.32
C VAL A 119 3.56 10.48 9.72
N LYS A 120 2.95 11.36 10.54
CA LYS A 120 1.73 12.11 10.17
C LYS A 120 1.96 13.63 10.12
N PRO A 121 2.79 14.16 9.19
CA PRO A 121 2.96 15.61 9.12
C PRO A 121 1.66 16.25 8.60
N LEU A 122 1.11 17.21 9.35
CA LEU A 122 0.03 18.11 8.88
C LEU A 122 -1.35 17.47 8.61
N GLY A 123 -1.71 16.37 9.27
CA GLY A 123 -3.10 15.86 9.31
C GLY A 123 -3.53 14.97 8.14
N GLN A 124 -2.66 14.74 7.16
CA GLN A 124 -2.79 13.62 6.22
C GLN A 124 -1.67 12.62 6.53
N SER A 125 -2.04 11.36 6.76
CA SER A 125 -1.05 10.29 6.91
C SER A 125 -1.24 9.23 5.85
N VAL A 126 -0.19 8.99 5.07
CA VAL A 126 -0.06 7.80 4.24
C VAL A 126 0.77 6.81 5.04
N VAL A 127 0.17 5.67 5.36
CA VAL A 127 0.79 4.62 6.16
C VAL A 127 0.97 3.40 5.29
N THR A 128 2.21 3.01 5.05
CA THR A 128 2.52 1.72 4.41
C THR A 128 3.06 0.77 5.46
N THR A 129 2.37 -0.35 5.66
CA THR A 129 2.80 -1.42 6.58
C THR A 129 3.13 -2.67 5.80
N LEU A 130 4.26 -3.29 6.18
CA LEU A 130 4.67 -4.59 5.70
C LEU A 130 4.22 -5.67 6.68
N GLY A 131 3.93 -6.85 6.17
CA GLY A 131 3.48 -7.97 6.96
C GLY A 131 3.67 -9.29 6.25
N ARG A 132 3.22 -10.36 6.88
CA ARG A 132 3.19 -11.70 6.28
C ARG A 132 1.84 -12.33 6.50
N VAL A 133 1.36 -13.07 5.52
CA VAL A 133 0.23 -13.98 5.71
C VAL A 133 0.71 -15.15 6.56
N ALA A 134 0.35 -15.11 7.84
CA ALA A 134 0.77 -16.08 8.85
C ALA A 134 0.10 -17.44 8.66
N SER A 135 -1.15 -17.46 8.19
CA SER A 135 -1.89 -18.69 7.88
C SER A 135 -3.08 -18.45 6.94
N GLY A 136 -3.54 -19.52 6.30
CA GLY A 136 -4.72 -19.53 5.43
C GLY A 136 -4.40 -19.34 3.95
N ARG A 137 -5.33 -18.76 3.18
CA ARG A 137 -5.11 -18.49 1.76
C ARG A 137 -3.92 -17.54 1.61
N TYR A 138 -3.04 -17.81 0.65
CA TYR A 138 -1.78 -17.07 0.42
C TYR A 138 -0.78 -17.13 1.58
N GLU A 139 -0.81 -18.18 2.40
CA GLU A 139 0.17 -18.38 3.47
C GLU A 139 1.62 -18.20 2.96
N ASN A 140 2.45 -17.55 3.79
CA ASN A 140 3.82 -17.14 3.48
C ASN A 140 3.96 -15.94 2.54
N ALA A 141 2.88 -15.40 1.98
CA ALA A 141 2.99 -14.19 1.16
C ALA A 141 3.41 -12.99 1.99
N LEU A 142 4.27 -12.15 1.42
CA LEU A 142 4.54 -10.80 1.90
C LEU A 142 3.29 -9.94 1.64
N ALA A 143 2.80 -9.27 2.67
CA ALA A 143 1.68 -8.35 2.57
C ALA A 143 2.18 -6.90 2.63
N ILE A 144 1.79 -6.10 1.64
CA ILE A 144 2.02 -4.66 1.60
C ILE A 144 0.65 -3.99 1.65
N LYS A 145 0.40 -3.24 2.72
CA LYS A 145 -0.85 -2.52 2.92
C LYS A 145 -0.57 -1.03 2.99
N THR A 146 -1.32 -0.23 2.25
CA THR A 146 -1.23 1.23 2.32
C THR A 146 -2.59 1.81 2.67
N ILE A 147 -2.65 2.69 3.66
CA ILE A 147 -3.86 3.44 4.04
C ILE A 147 -3.57 4.94 4.01
N VAL A 148 -4.51 5.72 3.46
CA VAL A 148 -4.47 7.19 3.51
C VAL A 148 -5.51 7.67 4.52
N LEU A 149 -5.10 8.11 5.70
CA LEU A 149 -6.01 8.48 6.77
C LEU A 149 -6.60 9.88 6.51
N THR A 150 -7.93 9.96 6.38
CA THR A 150 -8.66 11.19 6.02
C THR A 150 -9.31 11.89 7.21
N ASN A 151 -9.48 11.18 8.32
CA ASN A 151 -10.15 11.66 9.53
C ASN A 151 -9.21 11.72 10.72
N ILE A 152 -7.95 12.14 10.53
CA ILE A 152 -7.07 12.50 11.65
C ILE A 152 -7.20 14.00 11.84
N PRO A 153 -7.90 14.44 12.89
CA PRO A 153 -8.01 15.83 13.25
C PRO A 153 -6.64 16.52 13.31
N GLY A 154 -6.61 17.80 12.95
CA GLY A 154 -5.42 18.62 13.14
C GLY A 154 -5.00 18.74 14.63
N ILE A 155 -3.85 19.38 14.85
CA ILE A 155 -3.24 19.60 16.17
C ILE A 155 -4.22 20.01 17.29
N PRO A 156 -5.25 20.86 17.07
CA PRO A 156 -6.16 21.28 18.14
C PRO A 156 -6.94 20.15 18.83
N GLN A 157 -7.38 19.12 18.10
CA GLN A 157 -8.12 18.01 18.70
C GLN A 157 -7.18 17.05 19.45
N CYS A 158 -5.94 16.91 18.97
CA CYS A 158 -4.87 16.16 19.64
C CYS A 158 -4.41 16.78 20.96
N LEU A 159 -4.70 18.07 21.16
CA LEU A 159 -4.45 18.82 22.39
C LEU A 159 -5.62 18.79 23.39
N SER A 160 -6.77 18.24 22.98
CA SER A 160 -8.00 18.27 23.77
C SER A 160 -8.53 16.86 24.05
N SER A 161 -9.56 16.42 23.34
CA SER A 161 -10.21 15.12 23.58
C SER A 161 -9.45 13.94 22.97
N GLY A 162 -8.47 14.21 22.13
CA GLY A 162 -7.78 13.19 21.33
C GLY A 162 -8.59 12.71 20.14
N VAL A 163 -7.97 11.82 19.38
CA VAL A 163 -8.53 11.21 18.17
C VAL A 163 -8.90 9.77 18.50
N GLU A 164 -10.19 9.51 18.60
CA GLU A 164 -10.70 8.17 18.88
C GLU A 164 -10.90 7.35 17.60
N PHE A 165 -11.15 8.00 16.47
CA PHE A 165 -11.53 7.33 15.23
C PHE A 165 -10.74 7.88 14.05
N SER A 166 -10.40 7.01 13.12
CA SER A 166 -9.90 7.40 11.80
C SER A 166 -10.41 6.43 10.73
N SER A 167 -10.44 6.90 9.49
CA SER A 167 -10.77 6.08 8.34
C SER A 167 -10.02 6.57 7.11
N GLY A 168 -10.05 5.76 6.05
CA GLY A 168 -9.36 6.10 4.82
C GLY A 168 -9.49 5.04 3.73
N PRO A 169 -9.19 5.40 2.47
CA PRO A 169 -8.96 4.41 1.43
C PRO A 169 -7.75 3.54 1.78
N VAL A 170 -7.83 2.26 1.43
CA VAL A 170 -6.79 1.27 1.69
C VAL A 170 -6.53 0.42 0.45
N SER A 171 -5.28 0.02 0.24
CA SER A 171 -4.86 -0.95 -0.76
C SER A 171 -4.09 -2.11 -0.13
N LEU A 172 -4.09 -3.25 -0.81
CA LEU A 172 -3.33 -4.44 -0.41
C LEU A 172 -2.67 -5.09 -1.63
N THR A 173 -1.40 -5.44 -1.48
CA THR A 173 -0.68 -6.31 -2.41
C THR A 173 -0.12 -7.49 -1.64
N LEU A 174 -0.35 -8.69 -2.15
CA LEU A 174 0.25 -9.92 -1.63
C LEU A 174 1.28 -10.44 -2.63
N LEU A 175 2.51 -10.61 -2.18
CA LEU A 175 3.63 -11.10 -2.99
C LEU A 175 4.09 -12.47 -2.50
N ARG A 176 4.36 -13.39 -3.42
CA ARG A 176 4.99 -14.68 -3.10
C ARG A 176 6.43 -14.46 -2.68
N LEU A 177 6.79 -14.99 -1.51
CA LEU A 177 8.18 -15.18 -1.13
C LEU A 177 8.64 -16.53 -1.70
N PHE A 178 9.82 -16.52 -2.32
CA PHE A 178 10.49 -17.59 -3.10
C PHE A 178 10.20 -19.03 -2.64
#